data_AF-A0A957RWC7-F1
#
_entry.id   AF-A0A957RWC7-F1
#
_cell.length_a   1.000
_cell.length_b   1.000
_cell.length_c   1.000
_cell.angle_alpha   90.00
_cell.angle_beta   90.00
_cell.angle_gamma   90.00
#
_symmetry.space_group_name_H-M   'P 1'
#
loop_
_entity.id
_entity.type
_entity.pdbx_description
1 polymer ?
#
loop_
_entity_poly.entity_id
_entity_poly.type
_entity_poly.pdbx_seq_one_letter_code
_entity_poly.pdbx_strand_id
1 'polypeptide(L)'
;IHLYQGVALSADLVANERQLACFETLLHQYPDTIAAAVVGNETLLRGELTATQIDEYVQRVKQMGAGDISTAETWDVWCDLRDQVPRCPGVTRLPDSVDFITAHIYPYWETIPVTHAAAHVIATQIFMRTVFTNTEIVVGETGWPTCGAISGSAVPGIENQRAFIEALWKWSNLYTIRVLNFEAFDEDWKTTVEGEVGRCWGLSTAARTPKHAGLDWTAPVPDAIPPTATVRIDHPGGNSATATKANCAIPIFGKVHHAQPGWKVRVEVYTNAWYRQDKWYADGEAPIVDGQWAVPEVILAGQGEYNNHKIRATVVDEMGTSVGNPVVSAEIDGIVRTNACTP
;
A
#
# COMPACT_ATOMS: atom_id res chain seq x y z
N ILE A 1 -12.35 -18.19 15.24
CA ILE A 1 -11.87 -17.50 14.02
C ILE A 1 -12.97 -16.54 13.64
N HIS A 2 -12.65 -15.27 13.42
CA HIS A 2 -13.57 -14.30 12.87
C HIS A 2 -13.30 -14.18 11.38
N LEU A 3 -14.35 -14.13 10.57
CA LEU A 3 -14.26 -14.15 9.10
C LEU A 3 -14.71 -12.81 8.52
N TYR A 4 -13.91 -12.29 7.59
CA TYR A 4 -14.30 -11.22 6.70
C TYR A 4 -14.80 -11.90 5.43
N GLN A 5 -16.11 -11.95 5.27
CA GLN A 5 -16.75 -12.71 4.19
C GLN A 5 -16.88 -11.82 2.96
N GLY A 6 -16.17 -12.19 1.89
CA GLY A 6 -16.34 -11.55 0.60
C GLY A 6 -17.71 -11.86 -0.01
N VAL A 7 -18.36 -10.83 -0.54
CA VAL A 7 -19.53 -10.91 -1.43
C VAL A 7 -19.02 -10.50 -2.82
N ALA A 8 -18.75 -11.49 -3.66
CA ALA A 8 -18.16 -11.24 -4.96
C ALA A 8 -19.12 -10.44 -5.84
N LEU A 9 -18.63 -9.32 -6.39
CA LEU A 9 -19.33 -8.51 -7.37
C LEU A 9 -18.57 -8.57 -8.70
N SER A 10 -19.32 -8.45 -9.79
CA SER A 10 -18.81 -8.47 -11.16
C SER A 10 -19.72 -7.65 -12.08
N ALA A 11 -19.37 -7.59 -13.37
CA ALA A 11 -20.24 -7.02 -14.40
C ALA A 11 -21.50 -7.87 -14.67
N ASP A 12 -21.53 -9.15 -14.27
CA ASP A 12 -22.72 -10.00 -14.37
C ASP A 12 -23.66 -9.75 -13.18
N LEU A 13 -24.66 -8.89 -13.41
CA LEU A 13 -25.64 -8.52 -12.40
C LEU A 13 -26.46 -9.72 -11.89
N VAL A 14 -26.70 -10.75 -12.73
CA VAL A 14 -27.42 -11.95 -12.31
C VAL A 14 -26.54 -12.80 -11.39
N ALA A 15 -25.24 -12.87 -11.65
CA ALA A 15 -24.30 -13.52 -10.74
C ALA A 15 -24.22 -12.78 -9.39
N ASN A 16 -24.23 -11.44 -9.39
CA ASN A 16 -24.20 -10.64 -8.17
C ASN A 16 -25.42 -10.95 -7.27
N GLU A 17 -26.63 -11.06 -7.85
CA GLU A 17 -27.82 -11.45 -7.08
C GLU A 17 -27.68 -12.83 -6.42
N ARG A 18 -27.04 -13.79 -7.11
CA ARG A 18 -26.75 -15.12 -6.52
C ARG A 18 -25.74 -15.02 -5.38
N GLN A 19 -24.73 -14.15 -5.49
CA GLN A 19 -23.75 -13.92 -4.42
C GLN A 19 -24.40 -13.27 -3.19
N LEU A 20 -25.29 -12.30 -3.38
CA LEU A 20 -26.06 -11.69 -2.30
C LEU A 20 -26.95 -12.71 -1.57
N ALA A 21 -27.72 -13.53 -2.30
CA ALA A 21 -28.57 -14.54 -1.70
C ALA A 21 -27.77 -15.63 -0.95
N CYS A 22 -26.62 -16.02 -1.50
CA CYS A 22 -25.69 -16.93 -0.84
C CYS A 22 -25.15 -16.32 0.45
N PHE A 23 -24.70 -15.06 0.40
CA PHE A 23 -24.19 -14.34 1.56
C PHE A 23 -25.25 -14.23 2.66
N GLU A 24 -26.49 -13.83 2.35
CA GLU A 24 -27.58 -13.74 3.33
C GLU A 24 -27.84 -15.09 4.02
N THR A 25 -27.80 -16.18 3.26
CA THR A 25 -27.93 -17.53 3.82
C THR A 25 -26.80 -17.85 4.81
N LEU A 26 -25.56 -17.56 4.42
CA LEU A 26 -24.38 -17.81 5.27
C LEU A 26 -24.37 -16.91 6.51
N LEU A 27 -24.77 -15.65 6.37
CA LEU A 27 -24.87 -14.68 7.46
C LEU A 27 -25.82 -15.19 8.56
N HIS A 28 -27.00 -15.67 8.17
CA HIS A 28 -27.96 -16.23 9.11
C HIS A 28 -27.53 -17.58 9.69
N GLN A 29 -26.78 -18.38 8.93
CA GLN A 29 -26.30 -19.68 9.40
C GLN A 29 -25.11 -19.56 10.36
N TYR A 30 -24.25 -18.56 10.18
CA TYR A 30 -23.00 -18.39 10.94
C TYR A 30 -22.82 -16.97 11.52
N PRO A 31 -23.81 -16.44 12.25
CA PRO A 31 -23.80 -15.04 12.71
C PRO A 31 -22.65 -14.75 13.69
N ASP A 32 -22.18 -15.75 14.44
CA ASP A 32 -21.07 -15.58 15.39
C ASP A 32 -19.67 -15.71 14.75
N THR A 33 -19.61 -16.16 13.47
CA THR A 33 -18.35 -16.37 12.75
C THR A 33 -18.06 -15.24 11.77
N ILE A 34 -19.07 -14.78 11.03
CA ILE A 34 -18.95 -13.69 10.06
C ILE A 34 -18.90 -12.38 10.84
N ALA A 35 -17.70 -11.80 10.95
CA ALA A 35 -17.49 -10.55 11.67
C ALA A 35 -17.69 -9.33 10.77
N ALA A 36 -17.41 -9.46 9.48
CA ALA A 36 -17.58 -8.39 8.51
C ALA A 36 -17.98 -8.92 7.13
N ALA A 37 -18.68 -8.09 6.36
CA ALA A 37 -18.96 -8.31 4.95
C ALA A 37 -18.05 -7.41 4.10
N VAL A 38 -17.39 -7.98 3.08
CA VAL A 38 -16.59 -7.22 2.11
C VAL A 38 -17.28 -7.31 0.75
N VAL A 39 -18.02 -6.27 0.39
CA VAL A 39 -18.96 -6.23 -0.72
C VAL A 39 -18.26 -5.73 -1.98
N GLY A 40 -17.77 -6.67 -2.79
CA GLY A 40 -16.90 -6.40 -3.91
C GLY A 40 -15.41 -6.50 -3.55
N ASN A 41 -14.63 -6.85 -4.56
CA ASN A 41 -13.18 -6.94 -4.48
C ASN A 41 -12.59 -6.37 -5.76
N GLU A 42 -11.88 -5.25 -5.70
CA GLU A 42 -11.27 -4.56 -6.84
C GLU A 42 -12.25 -4.34 -8.01
N THR A 43 -13.52 -4.09 -7.68
CA THR A 43 -14.61 -4.03 -8.66
C THR A 43 -14.59 -2.71 -9.42
N LEU A 44 -14.19 -1.62 -8.74
CA LEU A 44 -13.89 -0.34 -9.38
C LEU A 44 -12.61 -0.43 -10.21
N LEU A 45 -11.55 -1.04 -9.67
CA LEU A 45 -10.28 -1.23 -10.38
C LEU A 45 -10.50 -1.94 -11.73
N ARG A 46 -11.30 -3.01 -11.73
CA ARG A 46 -11.64 -3.78 -12.96
C ARG A 46 -12.67 -3.09 -13.84
N GLY A 47 -13.24 -1.96 -13.42
CA GLY A 47 -14.25 -1.23 -14.18
C GLY A 47 -15.57 -1.99 -14.37
N GLU A 48 -15.86 -2.94 -13.48
CA GLU A 48 -17.02 -3.83 -13.59
C GLU A 48 -18.31 -3.16 -13.11
N LEU A 49 -18.22 -2.33 -12.07
CA LEU A 49 -19.32 -1.54 -11.52
C LEU A 49 -18.86 -0.12 -11.20
N THR A 50 -19.81 0.80 -11.11
CA THR A 50 -19.58 2.17 -10.62
C THR A 50 -19.65 2.23 -9.09
N ALA A 51 -19.06 3.28 -8.49
CA ALA A 51 -19.14 3.49 -7.04
C ALA A 51 -20.58 3.59 -6.51
N THR A 52 -21.50 4.18 -7.30
CA THR A 52 -22.93 4.22 -6.96
C THR A 52 -23.56 2.84 -6.93
N GLN A 53 -23.23 1.97 -7.89
CA GLN A 53 -23.74 0.60 -7.90
C GLN A 53 -23.19 -0.21 -6.73
N ILE A 54 -21.91 -0.04 -6.37
CA ILE A 54 -21.32 -0.70 -5.20
C ILE A 54 -22.00 -0.21 -3.91
N ASP A 55 -22.23 1.10 -3.77
CA ASP A 55 -23.00 1.66 -2.65
C ASP A 55 -24.38 1.01 -2.52
N GLU A 56 -25.12 0.86 -3.63
CA GLU A 56 -26.41 0.15 -3.62
C GLU A 56 -26.31 -1.29 -3.09
N TYR A 57 -25.28 -2.06 -3.49
CA TYR A 57 -25.05 -3.39 -2.94
C TYR A 57 -24.66 -3.36 -1.46
N VAL A 58 -23.83 -2.41 -1.04
CA VAL A 58 -23.46 -2.20 0.37
C VAL A 58 -24.71 -1.93 1.22
N GLN A 59 -25.61 -1.04 0.77
CA GLN A 59 -26.86 -0.76 1.48
C GLN A 59 -27.76 -1.99 1.59
N ARG A 60 -27.82 -2.83 0.54
CA ARG A 60 -28.59 -4.08 0.57
C ARG A 60 -28.02 -5.09 1.56
N VAL A 61 -26.69 -5.25 1.59
CA VAL A 61 -26.02 -6.11 2.57
C VAL A 61 -26.23 -5.59 4.00
N LYS A 62 -26.26 -4.27 4.19
CA LYS A 62 -26.63 -3.64 5.48
C LYS A 62 -28.05 -3.97 5.92
N GLN A 63 -29.00 -3.99 4.99
CA GLN A 63 -30.38 -4.37 5.27
C GLN A 63 -30.56 -5.85 5.64
N MET A 64 -29.62 -6.73 5.25
CA MET A 64 -29.60 -8.14 5.67
C MET A 64 -29.17 -8.33 7.14
N GLY A 65 -28.71 -7.26 7.81
CA GLY A 65 -28.26 -7.33 9.20
C GLY A 65 -26.81 -7.78 9.37
N ALA A 66 -25.97 -7.60 8.33
CA ALA A 66 -24.52 -7.76 8.48
C ALA A 66 -23.99 -6.78 9.55
N GLY A 67 -22.96 -7.19 10.29
CA GLY A 67 -22.28 -6.37 11.28
C GLY A 67 -21.49 -5.23 10.63
N ASP A 68 -20.16 -5.35 10.62
CA ASP A 68 -19.32 -4.37 9.93
C ASP A 68 -19.30 -4.62 8.41
N ILE A 69 -19.38 -3.56 7.62
CA ILE A 69 -19.43 -3.66 6.15
C ILE A 69 -18.33 -2.81 5.51
N SER A 70 -17.70 -3.35 4.48
CA SER A 70 -16.69 -2.70 3.68
C SER A 70 -16.84 -3.07 2.20
N THR A 71 -16.04 -2.45 1.34
CA THR A 71 -15.68 -2.90 -0.01
C THR A 71 -14.16 -2.92 -0.11
N ALA A 72 -13.60 -3.84 -0.89
CA ALA A 72 -12.15 -3.94 -1.08
C ALA A 72 -11.73 -3.32 -2.40
N GLU A 73 -10.77 -2.40 -2.36
CA GLU A 73 -10.14 -1.80 -3.54
C GLU A 73 -8.66 -1.53 -3.23
N THR A 74 -7.84 -1.35 -4.26
CA THR A 74 -6.47 -0.89 -4.08
C THR A 74 -6.43 0.53 -3.50
N TRP A 75 -5.38 0.84 -2.74
CA TRP A 75 -5.27 2.12 -2.04
C TRP A 75 -5.33 3.33 -2.99
N ASP A 76 -4.83 3.16 -4.21
CA ASP A 76 -4.84 4.17 -5.26
C ASP A 76 -6.24 4.44 -5.83
N VAL A 77 -7.12 3.44 -5.88
CA VAL A 77 -8.51 3.61 -6.28
C VAL A 77 -9.28 4.42 -5.23
N TRP A 78 -9.02 4.18 -3.94
CA TRP A 78 -9.58 5.00 -2.84
C TRP A 78 -9.17 6.48 -2.95
N CYS A 79 -7.97 6.74 -3.48
CA CYS A 79 -7.37 8.05 -3.67
C CYS A 79 -7.46 8.61 -5.11
N ASP A 80 -8.22 7.96 -6.00
CA ASP A 80 -8.45 8.27 -7.43
C ASP A 80 -7.20 8.69 -8.19
N LEU A 81 -6.32 7.71 -8.45
CA LEU A 81 -5.16 7.86 -9.32
C LEU A 81 -5.44 7.65 -10.81
N ARG A 82 -6.70 7.64 -11.26
CA ARG A 82 -7.01 7.37 -12.68
C ARG A 82 -6.44 8.43 -13.64
N ASP A 83 -6.24 9.65 -13.15
CA ASP A 83 -5.56 10.75 -13.87
C ASP A 83 -4.06 10.86 -13.52
N GLN A 84 -3.50 9.88 -12.79
CA GLN A 84 -2.11 9.82 -12.29
C GLN A 84 -1.68 10.98 -11.38
N VAL A 85 -2.67 11.70 -10.84
CA VAL A 85 -2.53 12.71 -9.80
C VAL A 85 -3.35 12.25 -8.60
N PRO A 86 -2.74 12.02 -7.42
CA PRO A 86 -3.44 11.73 -6.18
C PRO A 86 -4.50 12.77 -5.87
N ARG A 87 -5.75 12.32 -5.81
CA ARG A 87 -6.88 13.12 -5.36
C ARG A 87 -7.58 12.37 -4.25
N CYS A 88 -7.01 12.40 -3.06
CA CYS A 88 -7.66 11.85 -1.90
C CYS A 88 -8.63 12.89 -1.27
N PRO A 89 -9.87 12.54 -0.93
CA PRO A 89 -10.55 11.28 -1.25
C PRO A 89 -10.98 11.22 -2.73
N GLY A 90 -10.79 10.05 -3.36
CA GLY A 90 -10.93 9.88 -4.81
C GLY A 90 -12.26 9.27 -5.28
N VAL A 91 -12.94 8.54 -4.40
CA VAL A 91 -14.29 8.01 -4.66
C VAL A 91 -15.30 8.81 -3.83
N THR A 92 -15.98 9.76 -4.48
CA THR A 92 -16.98 10.59 -3.79
C THR A 92 -18.09 9.70 -3.20
N ARG A 93 -18.34 9.84 -1.89
CA ARG A 93 -19.39 9.17 -1.07
C ARG A 93 -19.18 7.71 -0.69
N LEU A 94 -18.39 6.91 -1.42
CA LEU A 94 -18.19 5.50 -1.06
C LEU A 94 -17.57 5.29 0.34
N PRO A 95 -16.61 6.12 0.81
CA PRO A 95 -16.11 6.05 2.18
C PRO A 95 -17.17 6.29 3.26
N ASP A 96 -18.24 7.03 2.95
CA ASP A 96 -19.34 7.33 3.88
C ASP A 96 -20.36 6.18 3.93
N SER A 97 -20.32 5.25 2.98
CA SER A 97 -21.24 4.13 2.86
C SER A 97 -20.81 2.87 3.62
N VAL A 98 -19.53 2.78 3.97
CA VAL A 98 -18.90 1.63 4.63
C VAL A 98 -18.54 1.94 6.08
N ASP A 99 -18.52 0.92 6.93
CA ASP A 99 -18.15 1.08 8.34
C ASP A 99 -16.61 1.09 8.51
N PHE A 100 -15.88 0.49 7.57
CA PHE A 100 -14.43 0.61 7.42
C PHE A 100 -14.01 0.49 5.95
N ILE A 101 -12.81 0.95 5.63
CA ILE A 101 -12.20 0.80 4.31
C ILE A 101 -11.29 -0.43 4.30
N THR A 102 -11.46 -1.29 3.30
CA THR A 102 -10.53 -2.37 2.98
C THR A 102 -9.64 -1.92 1.82
N ALA A 103 -8.37 -1.68 2.10
CA ALA A 103 -7.38 -1.21 1.12
C ALA A 103 -6.36 -2.30 0.79
N HIS A 104 -6.17 -2.59 -0.50
CA HIS A 104 -5.09 -3.46 -0.97
C HIS A 104 -3.82 -2.63 -1.22
N ILE A 105 -2.69 -3.11 -0.70
CA ILE A 105 -1.40 -2.43 -0.82
C ILE A 105 -0.35 -3.48 -1.17
N TYR A 106 0.14 -3.46 -2.41
CA TYR A 106 1.04 -4.50 -2.92
C TYR A 106 2.35 -3.88 -3.41
N PRO A 107 3.35 -3.72 -2.51
CA PRO A 107 4.65 -3.17 -2.88
C PRO A 107 5.31 -3.87 -4.07
N TYR A 108 5.07 -5.18 -4.25
CA TYR A 108 5.56 -5.95 -5.39
C TYR A 108 5.02 -5.44 -6.74
N TRP A 109 3.71 -5.18 -6.84
CA TRP A 109 3.10 -4.62 -8.05
C TRP A 109 3.41 -3.15 -8.24
N GLU A 110 3.69 -2.44 -7.14
CA GLU A 110 4.16 -1.05 -7.12
C GLU A 110 5.67 -0.93 -7.35
N THR A 111 6.36 -2.03 -7.68
CA THR A 111 7.79 -2.13 -8.01
C THR A 111 8.76 -1.74 -6.89
N ILE A 112 8.27 -1.63 -5.65
CA ILE A 112 9.04 -1.27 -4.47
C ILE A 112 9.96 -2.45 -4.11
N PRO A 113 11.27 -2.23 -3.90
CA PRO A 113 12.17 -3.31 -3.47
C PRO A 113 11.80 -3.82 -2.07
N VAL A 114 12.06 -5.11 -1.81
CA VAL A 114 11.70 -5.77 -0.54
C VAL A 114 12.20 -5.03 0.70
N THR A 115 13.35 -4.37 0.59
CA THR A 115 13.95 -3.60 1.68
C THR A 115 13.07 -2.44 2.13
N HIS A 116 12.19 -1.91 1.27
CA HIS A 116 11.29 -0.79 1.56
C HIS A 116 9.82 -1.19 1.60
N ALA A 117 9.50 -2.45 1.28
CA ALA A 117 8.13 -2.90 1.06
C ALA A 117 7.23 -2.80 2.30
N ALA A 118 7.71 -3.23 3.47
CA ALA A 118 6.94 -3.11 4.71
C ALA A 118 6.75 -1.62 5.11
N ALA A 119 7.80 -0.80 4.96
CA ALA A 119 7.72 0.63 5.20
C ALA A 119 6.67 1.31 4.31
N HIS A 120 6.61 0.90 3.03
CA HIS A 120 5.60 1.35 2.07
C HIS A 120 4.19 1.03 2.58
N VAL A 121 3.89 -0.23 2.91
CA VAL A 121 2.55 -0.61 3.42
C VAL A 121 2.14 0.23 4.64
N ILE A 122 3.04 0.37 5.61
CA ILE A 122 2.78 1.11 6.86
C ILE A 122 2.57 2.60 6.58
N ALA A 123 3.41 3.20 5.74
CA ALA A 123 3.31 4.61 5.37
C ALA A 123 2.06 4.92 4.55
N THR A 124 1.70 4.05 3.59
CA THR A 124 0.48 4.17 2.79
C THR A 124 -0.76 4.11 3.69
N GLN A 125 -0.80 3.17 4.62
CA GLN A 125 -1.93 3.03 5.54
C GLN A 125 -2.07 4.25 6.47
N ILE A 126 -0.96 4.75 7.03
CA ILE A 126 -0.95 5.94 7.88
C ILE A 126 -1.38 7.16 7.06
N PHE A 127 -0.89 7.30 5.83
CA PHE A 127 -1.33 8.35 4.91
C PHE A 127 -2.86 8.30 4.70
N MET A 128 -3.41 7.13 4.39
CA MET A 128 -4.86 6.97 4.23
C MET A 128 -5.63 7.37 5.50
N ARG A 129 -5.13 7.06 6.71
CA ARG A 129 -5.74 7.53 7.97
C ARG A 129 -5.77 9.06 8.09
N THR A 130 -4.80 9.77 7.54
CA THR A 130 -4.81 11.26 7.52
C THR A 130 -5.85 11.83 6.56
N VAL A 131 -6.21 11.09 5.52
CA VAL A 131 -7.25 11.47 4.55
C VAL A 131 -8.64 11.09 5.09
N PHE A 132 -8.83 9.84 5.45
CA PHE A 132 -10.10 9.26 5.88
C PHE A 132 -10.22 9.29 7.40
N THR A 133 -10.27 10.49 7.96
CA THR A 133 -10.13 10.73 9.40
C THR A 133 -11.23 10.11 10.27
N ASN A 134 -12.39 9.77 9.70
CA ASN A 134 -13.54 9.23 10.43
C ASN A 134 -13.83 7.75 10.14
N THR A 135 -13.03 7.11 9.26
CA THR A 135 -13.29 5.74 8.81
C THR A 135 -12.04 4.91 9.03
N GLU A 136 -12.17 3.76 9.69
CA GLU A 136 -11.03 2.88 9.93
C GLU A 136 -10.49 2.33 8.60
N ILE A 137 -9.16 2.23 8.48
CA ILE A 137 -8.48 1.63 7.32
C ILE A 137 -7.90 0.28 7.72
N VAL A 138 -8.36 -0.79 7.08
CA VAL A 138 -7.81 -2.15 7.16
C VAL A 138 -7.00 -2.42 5.90
N VAL A 139 -5.77 -2.95 6.05
CA VAL A 139 -5.02 -3.48 4.91
C VAL A 139 -5.63 -4.85 4.57
N GLY A 140 -6.48 -4.86 3.54
CA GLY A 140 -7.29 -6.00 3.13
C GLY A 140 -6.50 -7.09 2.44
N GLU A 141 -5.47 -6.68 1.71
CA GLU A 141 -4.52 -7.59 1.09
C GLU A 141 -3.16 -6.91 0.98
N THR A 142 -2.13 -7.68 1.29
CA THR A 142 -0.73 -7.34 1.02
C THR A 142 0.08 -8.64 1.10
N GLY A 143 1.19 -8.72 0.40
CA GLY A 143 1.97 -9.94 0.32
C GLY A 143 3.27 -9.76 -0.45
N TRP A 144 4.05 -10.83 -0.51
CA TRP A 144 5.24 -10.90 -1.36
C TRP A 144 5.38 -12.30 -1.96
N PRO A 145 5.60 -12.44 -3.27
CA PRO A 145 5.68 -13.76 -3.89
C PRO A 145 7.06 -14.40 -3.72
N THR A 146 7.10 -15.73 -3.62
CA THR A 146 8.35 -16.51 -3.49
C THR A 146 8.96 -16.92 -4.82
N CYS A 147 8.23 -16.78 -5.93
CA CYS A 147 8.67 -17.12 -7.28
C CYS A 147 8.01 -16.21 -8.33
N GLY A 148 8.38 -16.38 -9.60
CA GLY A 148 7.86 -15.60 -10.72
C GLY A 148 8.85 -14.59 -11.26
N ALA A 149 8.37 -13.71 -12.14
CA ALA A 149 9.19 -12.67 -12.75
C ALA A 149 9.55 -11.56 -11.74
N ILE A 150 10.60 -10.79 -12.02
CA ILE A 150 10.90 -9.56 -11.28
C ILE A 150 9.93 -8.46 -11.74
N SER A 151 9.35 -7.72 -10.80
CA SER A 151 8.51 -6.54 -11.06
C SER A 151 9.27 -5.26 -10.72
N GLY A 152 9.92 -4.63 -11.71
CA GLY A 152 10.78 -3.47 -11.48
C GLY A 152 11.93 -3.77 -10.51
N SER A 153 11.94 -3.17 -9.32
CA SER A 153 12.91 -3.48 -8.26
C SER A 153 12.42 -4.53 -7.25
N ALA A 154 11.18 -4.99 -7.38
CA ALA A 154 10.61 -6.03 -6.55
C ALA A 154 11.01 -7.43 -7.06
N VAL A 155 11.98 -8.03 -6.36
CA VAL A 155 12.49 -9.37 -6.66
C VAL A 155 11.73 -10.41 -5.83
N PRO A 156 11.02 -11.38 -6.44
CA PRO A 156 10.39 -12.47 -5.70
C PRO A 156 11.44 -13.39 -5.07
N GLY A 157 11.08 -14.11 -4.02
CA GLY A 157 11.97 -15.11 -3.40
C GLY A 157 11.57 -15.49 -1.98
N ILE A 158 12.01 -16.67 -1.53
CA ILE A 158 11.75 -17.16 -0.17
C ILE A 158 12.30 -16.19 0.88
N GLU A 159 13.57 -15.81 0.76
CA GLU A 159 14.21 -14.87 1.70
C GLU A 159 13.57 -13.48 1.66
N ASN A 160 13.13 -13.02 0.49
CA ASN A 160 12.46 -11.73 0.36
C ASN A 160 11.05 -11.75 0.94
N GLN A 161 10.27 -12.81 0.71
CA GLN A 161 8.97 -12.97 1.37
C GLN A 161 9.14 -13.02 2.89
N ARG A 162 10.13 -13.75 3.39
CA ARG A 162 10.45 -13.81 4.83
C ARG A 162 10.75 -12.43 5.41
N ALA A 163 11.66 -11.68 4.79
CA ALA A 163 12.03 -10.34 5.24
C ALA A 163 10.82 -9.39 5.25
N PHE A 164 9.97 -9.46 4.22
CA PHE A 164 8.76 -8.67 4.12
C PHE A 164 7.77 -8.97 5.26
N ILE A 165 7.44 -10.25 5.50
CA ILE A 165 6.43 -10.64 6.49
C ILE A 165 6.89 -10.43 7.94
N GLU A 166 8.18 -10.63 8.24
CA GLU A 166 8.75 -10.35 9.57
C GLU A 166 8.67 -8.85 9.89
N ALA A 167 9.07 -7.99 8.94
CA ALA A 167 8.96 -6.54 9.10
C ALA A 167 7.49 -6.08 9.16
N LEU A 168 6.64 -6.55 8.25
CA LEU A 168 5.22 -6.20 8.22
C LEU A 168 4.53 -6.57 9.54
N TRP A 169 4.76 -7.77 10.07
CA TRP A 169 4.19 -8.22 11.35
C TRP A 169 4.62 -7.30 12.51
N LYS A 170 5.93 -7.04 12.66
CA LYS A 170 6.46 -6.18 13.72
C LYS A 170 5.82 -4.79 13.70
N TRP A 171 5.80 -4.15 12.54
CA TRP A 171 5.41 -2.75 12.43
C TRP A 171 3.91 -2.54 12.37
N SER A 172 3.16 -3.47 11.78
CA SER A 172 1.70 -3.42 11.86
C SER A 172 1.22 -3.55 13.31
N ASN A 173 1.83 -4.41 14.13
CA ASN A 173 1.54 -4.48 15.57
C ASN A 173 1.90 -3.18 16.30
N LEU A 174 3.08 -2.61 16.05
CA LEU A 174 3.51 -1.36 16.69
C LEU A 174 2.57 -0.18 16.39
N TYR A 175 2.15 -0.02 15.12
CA TYR A 175 1.25 1.05 14.70
C TYR A 175 -0.24 0.69 14.82
N THR A 176 -0.56 -0.47 15.40
CA THR A 176 -1.93 -0.98 15.56
C THR A 176 -2.69 -0.96 14.22
N ILE A 177 -2.10 -1.54 13.18
CA ILE A 177 -2.65 -1.65 11.83
C ILE A 177 -3.18 -3.06 11.64
N ARG A 178 -4.47 -3.19 11.31
CA ARG A 178 -5.06 -4.49 10.94
C ARG A 178 -4.63 -4.85 9.52
N VAL A 179 -4.07 -6.04 9.37
CA VAL A 179 -3.56 -6.57 8.10
C VAL A 179 -4.09 -7.98 7.88
N LEU A 180 -4.68 -8.20 6.71
CA LEU A 180 -4.98 -9.52 6.17
C LEU A 180 -3.89 -9.88 5.15
N ASN A 181 -2.97 -10.76 5.53
CA ASN A 181 -1.85 -11.13 4.68
C ASN A 181 -2.30 -12.09 3.57
N PHE A 182 -1.94 -11.75 2.34
CA PHE A 182 -2.11 -12.58 1.16
C PHE A 182 -0.82 -13.39 0.90
N GLU A 183 -0.81 -14.72 1.07
CA GLU A 183 -1.93 -15.57 1.47
C GLU A 183 -1.48 -16.79 2.27
N ALA A 184 -2.44 -17.62 2.72
CA ALA A 184 -2.14 -18.78 3.57
C ALA A 184 -1.37 -19.89 2.80
N PHE A 185 -1.83 -20.22 1.60
CA PHE A 185 -1.31 -21.33 0.79
C PHE A 185 -1.09 -20.90 -0.64
N ASP A 186 -0.07 -21.45 -1.28
CA ASP A 186 0.09 -21.32 -2.72
C ASP A 186 -1.12 -21.90 -3.46
N GLU A 187 -1.53 -21.19 -4.50
CA GLU A 187 -2.69 -21.54 -5.32
C GLU A 187 -2.27 -21.80 -6.77
N ASP A 188 -1.95 -23.06 -7.09
CA ASP A 188 -1.44 -23.46 -8.42
C ASP A 188 -2.34 -23.01 -9.59
N TRP A 189 -3.65 -22.96 -9.36
CA TRP A 189 -4.64 -22.58 -10.37
C TRP A 189 -4.49 -21.12 -10.84
N LYS A 190 -3.95 -20.21 -10.00
CA LYS A 190 -3.72 -18.81 -10.38
C LYS A 190 -2.70 -18.66 -11.51
N THR A 191 -1.88 -19.69 -11.78
CA THR A 191 -0.90 -19.67 -12.87
C THR A 191 -1.55 -19.36 -14.23
N THR A 192 -2.78 -19.79 -14.46
CA THR A 192 -3.48 -19.55 -15.73
C THR A 192 -4.03 -18.13 -15.88
N VAL A 193 -4.13 -17.37 -14.80
CA VAL A 193 -4.73 -16.02 -14.77
C VAL A 193 -3.66 -14.95 -14.55
N GLU A 194 -2.74 -15.19 -13.62
CA GLU A 194 -1.74 -14.21 -13.14
C GLU A 194 -0.30 -14.56 -13.56
N GLY A 195 -0.13 -15.67 -14.28
CA GLY A 195 1.19 -16.20 -14.64
C GLY A 195 1.91 -16.85 -13.44
N GLU A 196 3.22 -17.08 -13.59
CA GLU A 196 3.99 -17.86 -12.61
C GLU A 196 3.97 -17.27 -11.19
N VAL A 197 3.87 -15.96 -11.06
CA VAL A 197 3.82 -15.28 -9.77
C VAL A 197 2.55 -15.62 -8.98
N GLY A 198 1.41 -15.81 -9.65
CA GLY A 198 0.11 -16.02 -9.00
C GLY A 198 0.04 -17.25 -8.10
N ARG A 199 0.83 -18.29 -8.40
CA ARG A 199 0.86 -19.51 -7.56
C ARG A 199 1.80 -19.43 -6.35
N CYS A 200 2.45 -18.29 -6.10
CA CYS A 200 3.61 -18.23 -5.20
C CYS A 200 3.48 -17.25 -4.02
N TRP A 201 2.27 -16.84 -3.66
CA TRP A 201 2.02 -15.89 -2.57
C TRP A 201 1.88 -16.54 -1.18
N GLY A 202 1.68 -17.85 -1.12
CA GLY A 202 1.42 -18.56 0.13
C GLY A 202 2.58 -18.49 1.10
N LEU A 203 2.28 -18.38 2.40
CA LEU A 203 3.25 -18.68 3.47
C LEU A 203 3.55 -20.18 3.59
N SER A 204 2.65 -21.00 3.06
CA SER A 204 2.81 -22.44 2.88
C SER A 204 2.63 -22.81 1.41
N THR A 205 3.21 -23.93 0.99
CA THR A 205 2.98 -24.51 -0.34
C THR A 205 1.52 -24.98 -0.49
N ALA A 206 1.10 -25.30 -1.71
CA ALA A 206 -0.22 -25.87 -2.00
C ALA A 206 -0.46 -27.21 -1.24
N ALA A 207 0.63 -27.94 -0.96
CA ALA A 207 0.63 -29.15 -0.14
C ALA A 207 0.60 -28.87 1.38
N ARG A 208 0.43 -27.62 1.81
CA ARG A 208 0.38 -27.15 3.20
C ARG A 208 1.69 -27.34 3.96
N THR A 209 2.82 -27.38 3.25
CA THR A 209 4.15 -27.36 3.86
C THR A 209 4.56 -25.91 4.10
N PRO A 210 4.91 -25.50 5.33
CA PRO A 210 5.40 -24.15 5.59
C PRO A 210 6.64 -23.83 4.76
N LYS A 211 6.72 -22.63 4.16
CA LYS A 211 7.88 -22.21 3.38
C LYS A 211 9.03 -21.68 4.22
N HIS A 212 8.72 -21.14 5.40
CA HIS A 212 9.69 -20.48 6.27
C HIS A 212 9.94 -21.33 7.51
N ALA A 213 11.03 -22.10 7.49
CA ALA A 213 11.48 -22.83 8.67
C ALA A 213 11.97 -21.85 9.75
N GLY A 214 11.53 -22.05 11.00
CA GLY A 214 11.99 -21.26 12.15
C GLY A 214 11.63 -19.77 12.03
N LEU A 215 10.48 -19.44 11.43
CA LEU A 215 9.98 -18.08 11.43
C LEU A 215 9.56 -17.69 12.85
N ASP A 216 10.23 -16.69 13.41
CA ASP A 216 10.00 -16.19 14.75
C ASP A 216 9.40 -14.80 14.67
N TRP A 217 8.08 -14.74 14.83
CA TRP A 217 7.30 -13.49 14.84
C TRP A 217 7.70 -12.52 15.95
N THR A 218 8.50 -12.97 16.92
CA THR A 218 8.97 -12.16 18.05
C THR A 218 10.42 -11.68 17.91
N ALA A 219 11.15 -12.18 16.92
CA ALA A 219 12.54 -11.81 16.72
C ALA A 219 12.65 -10.35 16.24
N PRO A 220 13.48 -9.51 16.88
CA PRO A 220 13.74 -8.17 16.38
C PRO A 220 14.54 -8.26 15.07
N VAL A 221 14.10 -7.53 14.03
CA VAL A 221 14.89 -7.31 12.82
C VAL A 221 16.22 -6.64 13.22
N PRO A 222 17.39 -7.23 12.91
CA PRO A 222 18.68 -6.69 13.36
C PRO A 222 18.98 -5.31 12.74
N ASP A 223 19.28 -4.34 13.60
CA ASP A 223 19.80 -3.04 13.17
C ASP A 223 21.29 -3.14 12.78
N ALA A 224 21.68 -2.48 11.68
CA ALA A 224 23.09 -2.19 11.41
C ALA A 224 23.50 -0.87 12.08
N ILE A 225 24.51 -0.91 12.97
CA ILE A 225 24.89 0.20 13.87
C ILE A 225 26.18 0.92 13.41
N PRO A 226 26.09 2.17 12.92
CA PRO A 226 27.13 3.21 13.04
C PRO A 226 26.82 4.30 14.12
N PRO A 227 27.40 5.53 14.17
CA PRO A 227 27.28 6.42 15.35
C PRO A 227 26.46 7.72 15.21
N THR A 228 25.83 8.03 14.07
CA THR A 228 25.06 9.30 13.90
C THR A 228 23.89 9.17 12.92
N ALA A 229 22.75 9.79 13.27
CA ALA A 229 21.54 9.68 12.44
C ALA A 229 21.73 10.29 11.05
N THR A 230 21.48 9.48 10.03
CA THR A 230 21.64 9.88 8.62
C THR A 230 20.47 9.36 7.83
N VAL A 231 19.87 10.21 7.00
CA VAL A 231 18.81 9.84 6.06
C VAL A 231 19.37 9.74 4.65
N ARG A 232 18.91 8.76 3.89
CA ARG A 232 19.20 8.59 2.46
C ARG A 232 17.89 8.48 1.71
N ILE A 233 17.90 8.94 0.47
CA ILE A 233 16.85 8.67 -0.52
C ILE A 233 17.40 7.57 -1.40
N ASP A 234 16.70 6.45 -1.46
CA ASP A 234 17.03 5.36 -2.37
C ASP A 234 16.15 5.50 -3.61
N HIS A 235 16.75 5.44 -4.80
CA HIS A 235 16.01 5.35 -6.05
C HIS A 235 16.19 3.94 -6.65
N PRO A 236 15.15 3.36 -7.26
CA PRO A 236 15.27 2.10 -7.97
C PRO A 236 16.36 2.26 -9.04
N GLY A 237 17.42 1.46 -8.93
CA GLY A 237 18.63 1.58 -9.73
C GLY A 237 18.39 1.22 -11.19
N GLY A 238 17.92 2.16 -11.99
CA GLY A 238 18.01 2.15 -13.45
C GLY A 238 19.12 3.11 -13.89
N ASN A 239 19.93 2.70 -14.86
CA ASN A 239 20.93 3.57 -15.51
C ASN A 239 20.31 4.93 -15.84
N SER A 240 20.83 5.99 -15.21
CA SER A 240 20.88 7.37 -15.70
C SER A 240 19.73 7.82 -16.62
N ALA A 241 18.48 7.73 -16.14
CA ALA A 241 17.33 8.54 -16.52
C ALA A 241 16.03 7.82 -16.17
N THR A 242 15.57 7.91 -14.92
CA THR A 242 14.16 7.64 -14.62
C THR A 242 13.32 8.75 -15.25
N ALA A 243 12.77 8.50 -16.44
CA ALA A 243 11.75 9.34 -17.04
C ALA A 243 10.53 9.40 -16.11
N THR A 244 10.41 10.46 -15.32
CA THR A 244 9.21 10.75 -14.52
C THR A 244 8.44 11.89 -15.18
N LYS A 245 7.12 11.76 -15.23
CA LYS A 245 6.30 12.70 -16.00
C LYS A 245 6.07 13.98 -15.16
N ALA A 246 5.80 15.09 -15.83
CA ALA A 246 5.20 16.24 -15.15
C ALA A 246 3.79 15.83 -14.67
N ASN A 247 3.46 16.15 -13.41
CA ASN A 247 2.17 15.84 -12.77
C ASN A 247 1.89 14.36 -12.52
N CYS A 248 2.93 13.53 -12.32
CA CYS A 248 2.72 12.17 -11.81
C CYS A 248 3.17 12.05 -10.35
N ALA A 249 2.48 11.15 -9.66
CA ALA A 249 2.93 10.65 -8.38
C ALA A 249 3.96 9.53 -8.57
N ILE A 250 5.00 9.57 -7.74
CA ILE A 250 6.00 8.50 -7.64
C ILE A 250 6.21 8.13 -6.17
N PRO A 251 6.42 6.84 -5.85
CA PRO A 251 6.87 6.47 -4.52
C PRO A 251 8.28 7.00 -4.29
N ILE A 252 8.54 7.48 -3.08
CA ILE A 252 9.87 7.86 -2.62
C ILE A 252 10.16 7.10 -1.35
N PHE A 253 11.31 6.47 -1.28
CA PHE A 253 11.72 5.71 -0.13
C PHE A 253 13.21 5.88 0.13
N GLY A 254 13.67 5.36 1.26
CA GLY A 254 15.07 5.40 1.59
C GLY A 254 15.35 4.91 2.99
N LYS A 255 16.55 5.18 3.46
CA LYS A 255 17.05 4.66 4.73
C LYS A 255 17.25 5.75 5.75
N VAL A 256 16.99 5.45 7.01
CA VAL A 256 17.46 6.21 8.17
C VAL A 256 18.31 5.29 9.03
N HIS A 257 19.50 5.76 9.37
CA HIS A 257 20.32 5.15 10.41
C HIS A 257 20.10 5.92 11.73
N HIS A 258 20.12 5.26 12.88
CA HIS A 258 20.03 5.84 14.25
C HIS A 258 18.80 6.71 14.55
N ALA A 259 17.65 6.40 13.97
CA ALA A 259 16.41 6.96 14.46
C ALA A 259 16.07 6.37 15.84
N GLN A 260 15.62 7.22 16.76
CA GLN A 260 14.99 6.76 18.00
C GLN A 260 13.54 6.36 17.71
N PRO A 261 12.91 5.53 18.56
CA PRO A 261 11.47 5.31 18.52
C PRO A 261 10.70 6.64 18.46
N GLY A 262 9.63 6.68 17.67
CA GLY A 262 8.79 7.88 17.50
C GLY A 262 9.32 8.91 16.50
N TRP A 263 10.58 8.82 16.06
CA TRP A 263 11.12 9.71 15.03
C TRP A 263 10.54 9.40 13.64
N LYS A 264 10.53 10.43 12.79
CA LYS A 264 9.98 10.37 11.43
C LYS A 264 10.93 10.96 10.40
N VAL A 265 10.62 10.78 9.12
CA VAL A 265 11.26 11.50 8.02
C VAL A 265 10.30 12.50 7.43
N ARG A 266 10.60 13.79 7.56
CA ARG A 266 9.93 14.85 6.82
C ARG A 266 10.50 14.92 5.40
N VAL A 267 9.63 14.77 4.41
CA VAL A 267 9.91 14.80 2.98
C VAL A 267 9.31 16.06 2.39
N GLU A 268 10.15 16.86 1.74
CA GLU A 268 9.75 18.08 1.07
C GLU A 268 10.14 18.00 -0.41
N VAL A 269 9.22 18.37 -1.30
CA VAL A 269 9.49 18.48 -2.74
C VAL A 269 9.54 19.93 -3.15
N TYR A 270 10.59 20.29 -3.88
CA TYR A 270 10.80 21.63 -4.40
C TYR A 270 10.87 21.61 -5.93
N THR A 271 10.05 22.42 -6.59
CA THR A 271 10.18 22.73 -8.02
C THR A 271 11.12 23.93 -8.19
N ASN A 272 12.05 23.83 -9.15
CA ASN A 272 13.12 24.78 -9.44
C ASN A 272 13.97 25.14 -8.20
N ALA A 273 14.07 24.22 -7.24
CA ALA A 273 14.80 24.38 -5.97
C ALA A 273 14.26 25.43 -4.98
N TRP A 274 13.19 26.17 -5.31
CA TRP A 274 12.64 27.22 -4.43
C TRP A 274 11.13 27.13 -4.19
N TYR A 275 10.37 26.50 -5.07
CA TYR A 275 8.92 26.38 -4.93
C TYR A 275 8.54 25.08 -4.23
N ARG A 276 8.18 25.14 -2.94
CA ARG A 276 7.74 23.96 -2.18
C ARG A 276 6.37 23.49 -2.66
N GLN A 277 6.27 22.20 -2.96
CA GLN A 277 5.01 21.48 -3.21
C GLN A 277 4.51 20.94 -1.87
N ASP A 278 3.47 21.54 -1.30
CA ASP A 278 2.99 21.31 0.06
C ASP A 278 1.60 20.61 0.14
N LYS A 279 0.93 20.43 -1.00
CA LYS A 279 -0.48 19.99 -1.04
C LYS A 279 -0.74 18.49 -1.03
N TRP A 280 0.29 17.64 -1.05
CA TRP A 280 0.14 16.22 -1.40
C TRP A 280 0.35 15.25 -0.22
N TYR A 281 0.76 15.73 0.96
CA TYR A 281 0.91 14.92 2.19
C TYR A 281 0.77 15.83 3.42
N ALA A 282 0.00 15.43 4.44
CA ALA A 282 -0.08 16.17 5.70
C ALA A 282 1.31 16.19 6.37
N ASP A 283 1.90 17.39 6.49
CA ASP A 283 3.24 17.68 7.04
C ASP A 283 4.46 17.01 6.37
N GLY A 284 4.25 16.15 5.37
CA GLY A 284 5.31 15.42 4.65
C GLY A 284 6.02 14.35 5.49
N GLU A 285 5.46 13.91 6.63
CA GLU A 285 6.19 13.06 7.58
C GLU A 285 5.89 11.56 7.44
N ALA A 286 6.87 10.78 7.00
CA ALA A 286 6.81 9.32 6.92
C ALA A 286 7.31 8.65 8.22
N PRO A 287 6.66 7.57 8.67
CA PRO A 287 7.20 6.73 9.74
C PRO A 287 8.51 6.08 9.32
N ILE A 288 9.36 5.78 10.30
CA ILE A 288 10.58 4.98 10.11
C ILE A 288 10.28 3.55 10.57
N VAL A 289 10.59 2.58 9.72
CA VAL A 289 10.30 1.14 9.84
C VAL A 289 11.61 0.38 9.60
N ASP A 290 12.26 -0.11 10.65
CA ASP A 290 13.58 -0.80 10.60
C ASP A 290 14.64 -0.01 9.84
N GLY A 291 14.71 1.30 10.13
CA GLY A 291 15.60 2.21 9.43
C GLY A 291 15.25 2.42 7.96
N GLN A 292 14.04 2.08 7.54
CA GLN A 292 13.49 2.35 6.22
C GLN A 292 12.37 3.38 6.34
N TRP A 293 12.15 4.18 5.31
CA TRP A 293 10.99 5.07 5.24
C TRP A 293 10.49 5.07 3.82
N ALA A 294 9.18 5.27 3.68
CA ALA A 294 8.54 5.40 2.38
C ALA A 294 7.48 6.48 2.47
N VAL A 295 7.30 7.18 1.37
CA VAL A 295 6.14 8.00 1.09
C VAL A 295 5.47 7.36 -0.11
N PRO A 296 4.20 6.95 0.02
CA PRO A 296 3.51 6.17 -1.00
C PRO A 296 3.58 6.84 -2.36
N GLU A 297 3.32 8.14 -2.38
CA GLU A 297 3.28 8.92 -3.60
C GLU A 297 3.60 10.38 -3.36
N VAL A 298 4.45 10.90 -4.25
CA VAL A 298 4.91 12.28 -4.23
C VAL A 298 4.66 12.93 -5.57
N ILE A 299 3.95 14.06 -5.57
CA ILE A 299 3.58 14.75 -6.80
C ILE A 299 4.71 15.67 -7.26
N LEU A 300 5.26 15.38 -8.44
CA LEU A 300 6.19 16.27 -9.12
C LEU A 300 5.41 17.21 -10.06
N ALA A 301 4.86 18.30 -9.52
CA ALA A 301 4.03 19.24 -10.27
C ALA A 301 4.82 20.41 -10.88
N GLY A 302 4.47 20.79 -12.11
CA GLY A 302 4.97 21.98 -12.80
C GLY A 302 4.90 21.89 -14.32
N GLN A 303 4.43 22.95 -15.00
CA GLN A 303 4.39 23.04 -16.47
C GLN A 303 5.68 23.69 -17.04
N GLY A 304 6.23 23.12 -18.12
CA GLY A 304 7.35 23.69 -18.87
C GLY A 304 8.61 22.81 -18.89
N GLU A 305 9.36 22.87 -19.99
CA GLU A 305 10.54 22.05 -20.35
C GLU A 305 11.76 22.21 -19.41
N TYR A 306 11.67 23.05 -18.37
CA TYR A 306 12.80 23.37 -17.48
C TYR A 306 12.50 23.25 -15.98
N ASN A 307 11.39 22.63 -15.59
CA ASN A 307 11.14 22.35 -14.16
C ASN A 307 12.09 21.27 -13.63
N ASN A 308 12.96 21.63 -12.67
CA ASN A 308 13.83 20.70 -11.95
C ASN A 308 13.25 20.44 -10.55
N HIS A 309 13.22 19.19 -10.10
CA HIS A 309 12.71 18.84 -8.78
C HIS A 309 13.84 18.44 -7.82
N LYS A 310 13.77 18.91 -6.58
CA LYS A 310 14.63 18.48 -5.47
C LYS A 310 13.78 17.88 -4.37
N ILE A 311 14.18 16.72 -3.87
CA ILE A 311 13.57 16.10 -2.70
C ILE A 311 14.51 16.34 -1.53
N ARG A 312 13.98 16.90 -0.44
CA ARG A 312 14.69 17.00 0.84
C ARG A 312 14.05 16.03 1.82
N ALA A 313 14.87 15.15 2.39
CA ALA A 313 14.49 14.29 3.49
C ALA A 313 15.19 14.79 4.77
N THR A 314 14.43 14.96 5.84
CA THR A 314 14.92 15.44 7.15
C THR A 314 14.41 14.50 8.23
N VAL A 315 15.32 13.96 9.05
CA VAL A 315 14.89 13.23 10.25
C VAL A 315 14.35 14.23 11.26
N VAL A 316 13.18 13.95 11.84
CA VAL A 316 12.55 14.80 12.85
C VAL A 316 12.21 13.98 14.09
N ASP A 317 12.35 14.58 15.27
CA ASP A 317 11.95 13.98 16.54
C ASP A 317 10.43 14.06 16.77
N GLU A 318 9.96 13.55 17.90
CA GLU A 318 8.53 13.54 18.28
C GLU A 318 7.92 14.95 18.38
N MET A 319 8.74 15.99 18.57
CA MET A 319 8.31 17.38 18.61
C MET A 319 8.37 18.05 17.23
N GLY A 320 8.76 17.32 16.19
CA GLY A 320 8.92 17.82 14.82
C GLY A 320 10.22 18.61 14.62
N THR A 321 11.15 18.56 15.58
CA THR A 321 12.45 19.24 15.51
C THR A 321 13.41 18.43 14.65
N SER A 322 14.11 19.09 13.73
CA SER A 322 15.10 18.44 12.88
C SER A 322 16.24 17.83 13.71
N VAL A 323 16.55 16.57 13.46
CA VAL A 323 17.68 15.86 14.08
C VAL A 323 18.74 15.56 13.03
N GLY A 324 19.97 16.02 13.29
CA GLY A 324 21.06 15.91 12.33
C GLY A 324 20.92 16.85 11.14
N ASN A 325 21.76 16.66 10.12
CA ASN A 325 21.69 17.46 8.91
C ASN A 325 20.67 16.85 7.93
N PRO A 326 19.77 17.65 7.35
CA PRO A 326 18.88 17.16 6.29
C PRO A 326 19.70 16.67 5.10
N VAL A 327 19.22 15.62 4.43
CA VAL A 327 19.79 15.19 3.16
C VAL A 327 18.89 15.70 2.05
N VAL A 328 19.47 16.54 1.20
CA VAL A 328 18.86 16.94 -0.06
C VAL A 328 19.38 15.95 -1.10
N SER A 329 18.49 15.39 -1.91
CA SER A 329 18.93 14.66 -3.11
C SER A 329 19.88 15.55 -3.91
N ALA A 330 20.79 14.96 -4.70
CA ALA A 330 21.34 15.72 -5.84
C ALA A 330 20.17 16.31 -6.66
N GLU A 331 20.44 17.32 -7.51
CA GLU A 331 19.47 17.59 -8.59
C GLU A 331 19.18 16.25 -9.25
N ILE A 332 17.90 15.88 -9.31
CA ILE A 332 17.49 14.65 -9.97
C ILE A 332 17.55 14.94 -11.47
N ASP A 333 18.77 15.12 -11.97
CA ASP A 333 19.11 15.19 -13.38
C ASP A 333 18.98 13.77 -13.93
N GLY A 334 17.97 13.57 -14.77
CA GLY A 334 17.58 12.23 -15.24
C GLY A 334 16.10 12.11 -15.60
N ILE A 335 15.30 13.14 -15.37
CA ILE A 335 13.90 13.13 -15.77
C ILE A 335 13.79 13.48 -17.25
N VAL A 336 13.88 12.46 -18.13
CA VAL A 336 13.51 12.61 -19.54
C VAL A 336 12.00 12.83 -19.62
N ARG A 337 11.62 13.98 -20.16
CA ARG A 337 10.24 14.44 -20.30
C ARG A 337 9.57 13.72 -21.47
N THR A 338 8.49 13.00 -21.20
CA THR A 338 7.54 12.57 -22.23
C THR A 338 6.11 12.79 -21.74
N ASN A 339 5.15 12.93 -22.67
CA ASN A 339 3.73 13.09 -22.36
C ASN A 339 3.02 11.75 -22.04
N ALA A 340 3.77 10.64 -21.91
CA ALA A 340 3.20 9.31 -21.82
C ALA A 340 3.56 8.65 -20.50
N CYS A 341 2.58 7.97 -19.92
CA CYS A 341 2.66 7.54 -18.55
C CYS A 341 2.97 6.05 -18.45
N THR A 342 4.24 5.67 -18.32
CA THR A 342 4.62 4.26 -18.10
C THR A 342 4.76 3.93 -16.61
N PRO A 343 4.28 2.75 -16.17
CA PRO A 343 4.51 2.19 -14.83
C PRO A 343 5.99 2.00 -14.51
#